data_AF-A0A966FDV7-F1
#
_entry.id   AF-A0A966FDV7-F1
#
_cell.length_a   1.000
_cell.length_b   1.000
_cell.length_c   1.000
_cell.angle_alpha   90.00
_cell.angle_beta   90.00
_cell.angle_gamma   90.00
#
_symmetry.space_group_name_H-M   'P 1'
#
loop_
_entity.id
_entity.type
_entity.pdbx_description
1 polymer ?
#
loop_
_entity_poly.entity_id
_entity_poly.type
_entity_poly.pdbx_seq_one_letter_code
_entity_poly.pdbx_strand_id
1 'polypeptide(L)'
;MSRAHGVDLSHWDVAFDPAKATGQIDFAIMKVSEGTFRDSKFAEIWAGVQKVPIRGAYHYLRSGTDWQAQADFFISVVKGFDFHFYALDYEGTGNTLDATFADMAHKWIDYVVAKTGKPVLLYTN
;
A
#
# COMPACT_ATOMS: atom_id res chain seq x y z
N MET A 1 -24.55 13.30 2.63
CA MET A 1 -23.87 12.03 2.30
C MET A 1 -22.83 11.77 3.38
N SER A 2 -22.81 10.59 3.97
CA SER A 2 -21.71 10.20 4.88
C SER A 2 -20.45 9.94 4.06
N ARG A 3 -19.29 10.27 4.63
CA ARG A 3 -17.99 9.90 4.05
C ARG A 3 -17.75 8.42 4.34
N ALA A 4 -17.07 7.72 3.44
CA ALA A 4 -16.54 6.39 3.73
C ALA A 4 -15.47 6.50 4.83
N HIS A 5 -15.46 5.54 5.75
CA HIS A 5 -14.49 5.47 6.84
C HIS A 5 -13.62 4.24 6.67
N GLY A 6 -12.31 4.39 6.89
CA GLY A 6 -11.37 3.30 6.74
C GLY A 6 -10.14 3.47 7.60
N VAL A 7 -9.30 2.45 7.56
CA VAL A 7 -8.05 2.37 8.31
C VAL A 7 -6.88 2.12 7.36
N ASP A 8 -5.72 2.65 7.70
CA ASP A 8 -4.44 2.19 7.17
C ASP A 8 -3.73 1.32 8.22
N LEU A 9 -3.03 0.28 7.76
CA LEU A 9 -2.48 -0.76 8.64
C LEU A 9 -1.08 -1.15 8.19
N SER A 10 -0.19 -1.43 9.14
CA SER A 10 1.17 -1.88 8.88
C SER A 10 1.65 -2.84 9.97
N HIS A 11 2.91 -3.28 9.91
CA HIS A 11 3.50 -4.07 11.00
C HIS A 11 3.38 -3.46 12.40
N TRP A 12 3.11 -2.16 12.52
CA TRP A 12 2.85 -1.51 13.81
C TRP A 12 1.52 -1.93 14.44
N ASP A 13 0.54 -2.37 13.65
CA ASP A 13 -0.80 -2.75 14.10
C ASP A 13 -0.90 -4.22 14.52
N VAL A 14 0.15 -5.02 14.30
CA VAL A 14 0.33 -6.45 14.68
C VAL A 14 -0.70 -7.43 14.12
N ALA A 15 -2.00 -7.16 14.24
CA ALA A 15 -3.13 -7.90 13.70
C ALA A 15 -4.37 -6.99 13.60
N PHE A 16 -5.28 -7.30 12.68
CA PHE A 16 -6.50 -6.52 12.48
C PHE A 16 -7.75 -7.38 12.60
N ASP A 17 -8.75 -6.90 13.36
CA ASP A 17 -10.07 -7.51 13.46
C ASP A 17 -11.16 -6.43 13.27
N PRO A 18 -11.79 -6.34 12.09
CA PRO A 18 -12.78 -5.31 11.82
C PRO A 18 -14.01 -5.40 12.74
N ALA A 19 -14.28 -6.55 13.37
CA ALA A 19 -15.39 -6.71 14.31
C ALA A 19 -15.19 -5.93 15.63
N LYS A 20 -13.96 -5.50 15.92
CA LYS A 20 -13.64 -4.71 17.13
C LYS A 20 -13.65 -3.19 16.88
N ALA A 21 -13.88 -2.77 15.64
CA ALA A 21 -13.91 -1.35 15.30
C ALA A 21 -15.12 -0.66 15.94
N THR A 22 -14.91 0.56 16.43
CA THR A 22 -16.01 1.45 16.84
C THR A 22 -16.64 2.06 15.58
N GLY A 23 -17.58 1.33 14.99
CA GLY A 23 -18.29 1.75 13.78
C GLY A 23 -17.94 0.90 12.56
N GLN A 24 -18.54 1.26 11.43
CA GLN A 24 -18.33 0.57 10.17
C GLN A 24 -16.98 0.94 9.56
N ILE A 25 -16.24 -0.08 9.12
CA ILE A 25 -15.05 0.06 8.28
C ILE A 25 -15.47 -0.23 6.83
N ASP A 26 -15.50 0.79 6.00
CA ASP A 26 -15.85 0.69 4.58
C ASP A 26 -14.66 0.23 3.74
N PHE A 27 -13.46 0.66 4.12
CA PHE A 27 -12.23 0.28 3.44
C PHE A 27 -11.05 0.08 4.41
N ALA A 28 -10.09 -0.73 4.00
CA ALA A 28 -8.80 -0.87 4.69
C ALA A 28 -7.67 -0.85 3.67
N ILE A 29 -6.59 -0.13 3.97
CA ILE A 29 -5.38 -0.07 3.15
C ILE A 29 -4.23 -0.65 3.97
N MET A 30 -3.58 -1.72 3.52
CA MET A 30 -2.49 -2.32 4.30
C MET A 30 -1.14 -2.17 3.64
N LYS A 31 -0.09 -1.98 4.44
CA LYS A 31 1.29 -2.03 3.98
C LYS A 31 1.55 -3.44 3.50
N VAL A 32 2.06 -3.56 2.28
CA VAL A 32 2.46 -4.87 1.76
C VAL A 32 3.96 -4.95 1.51
N SER A 33 4.59 -3.80 1.21
CA SER A 33 6.02 -3.74 0.99
C SER A 33 6.60 -2.35 1.21
N GLU A 34 7.91 -2.31 1.38
CA GLU A 34 8.75 -1.12 1.47
C GLU A 34 10.08 -1.43 0.81
N GLY A 35 10.53 -0.62 -0.15
CA GLY A 35 11.72 -0.98 -0.91
C GLY A 35 11.53 -2.38 -1.56
N THR A 36 12.41 -3.31 -1.23
CA THR A 36 12.28 -4.73 -1.64
C THR A 36 12.00 -5.65 -0.45
N PHE A 37 11.34 -5.14 0.60
CA PHE A 37 10.99 -5.88 1.81
C PHE A 37 9.48 -6.02 1.93
N ARG A 38 9.02 -7.22 2.31
CA ARG A 38 7.60 -7.47 2.60
C ARG A 38 7.30 -7.01 4.03
N ASP A 39 6.11 -6.44 4.24
CA ASP A 39 5.65 -6.13 5.59
C ASP A 39 5.60 -7.41 6.44
N SER A 40 6.19 -7.35 7.65
CA SER A 40 6.37 -8.52 8.51
C SER A 40 5.06 -9.04 9.13
N LYS A 41 3.98 -8.25 9.08
CA LYS A 41 2.64 -8.61 9.56
C LYS A 41 1.62 -8.74 8.45
N PHE A 42 2.08 -8.85 7.21
CA PHE A 42 1.21 -9.02 6.05
C PHE A 42 0.14 -10.10 6.28
N ALA A 43 0.54 -11.29 6.74
CA ALA A 43 -0.39 -12.43 6.85
C ALA A 43 -1.43 -12.21 7.96
N GLU A 44 -0.98 -11.72 9.11
CA GLU A 44 -1.82 -11.43 10.27
C GLU A 44 -2.82 -10.30 10.00
N ILE A 45 -2.39 -9.25 9.29
CA ILE A 45 -3.25 -8.13 8.91
C ILE A 45 -4.24 -8.54 7.82
N TRP A 46 -3.77 -9.25 6.79
CA TRP A 46 -4.62 -9.72 5.69
C TRP A 46 -5.79 -10.57 6.20
N ALA A 47 -5.59 -11.36 7.26
CA ALA A 47 -6.62 -12.17 7.88
C ALA A 47 -7.88 -11.36 8.28
N GLY A 48 -7.68 -10.10 8.70
CA GLY A 48 -8.74 -9.14 8.99
C GLY A 48 -9.18 -8.35 7.75
N VAL A 49 -8.23 -7.85 6.97
CA VAL A 49 -8.49 -6.97 5.81
C VAL A 49 -9.36 -7.68 4.76
N GLN A 50 -9.20 -8.98 4.55
CA GLN A 50 -10.01 -9.74 3.60
C GLN A 50 -11.52 -9.76 3.94
N LYS A 51 -11.89 -9.37 5.17
CA LYS A 51 -13.29 -9.27 5.64
C LYS A 51 -13.90 -7.87 5.43
N VAL A 52 -13.10 -6.90 4.97
CA VAL A 52 -13.53 -5.51 4.74
C VAL A 52 -14.05 -5.35 3.31
N PRO A 53 -15.10 -4.54 3.07
CA PRO A 53 -15.72 -4.41 1.74
C PRO A 53 -14.71 -3.96 0.66
N ILE A 54 -13.98 -2.87 0.92
CA ILE A 54 -12.98 -2.34 0.00
C ILE A 54 -11.57 -2.51 0.60
N ARG A 55 -10.63 -2.94 -0.24
CA ARG A 55 -9.31 -3.44 0.18
C ARG A 55 -8.23 -2.79 -0.67
N GLY A 56 -7.33 -2.04 -0.05
CA GLY A 56 -6.18 -1.42 -0.67
C GLY A 56 -4.88 -2.04 -0.18
N ALA A 57 -3.84 -1.99 -1.01
CA ALA A 57 -2.48 -2.30 -0.61
C ALA A 57 -1.59 -1.10 -0.88
N TYR A 58 -0.67 -0.78 0.04
CA TYR A 58 0.27 0.31 -0.16
C TYR A 58 1.74 -0.14 -0.14
N HIS A 59 2.56 0.59 -0.89
CA HIS A 59 3.99 0.44 -0.98
C HIS A 59 4.69 1.68 -0.43
N TYR A 60 5.57 1.53 0.55
CA TYR A 60 6.42 2.62 1.02
C TYR A 60 7.65 2.76 0.12
N LEU A 61 7.70 3.82 -0.69
CA LEU A 61 8.78 4.01 -1.65
C LEU A 61 10.09 4.42 -0.95
N ARG A 62 11.21 3.83 -1.37
CA ARG A 62 12.55 4.17 -0.90
C ARG A 62 13.38 4.85 -1.98
N SER A 63 13.87 6.06 -1.71
CA SER A 63 14.64 6.87 -2.66
C SER A 63 16.01 6.28 -2.99
N GLY A 64 16.56 5.46 -2.09
CA GLY A 64 17.83 4.75 -2.28
C GLY A 64 17.70 3.38 -2.96
N THR A 65 16.52 2.98 -3.42
CA THR A 65 16.27 1.68 -4.06
C THR A 65 15.73 1.89 -5.47
N ASP A 66 16.13 1.06 -6.43
CA ASP A 66 15.64 1.16 -7.81
C ASP A 66 14.10 1.09 -7.87
N TRP A 67 13.49 2.00 -8.63
CA TRP A 67 12.03 2.13 -8.67
C TRP A 67 11.38 0.91 -9.33
N GLN A 68 12.01 0.29 -10.33
CA GLN A 68 11.45 -0.84 -11.06
C GLN A 68 11.53 -2.11 -10.21
N ALA A 69 12.64 -2.34 -9.52
CA ALA A 69 12.79 -3.43 -8.57
C ALA A 69 11.73 -3.36 -7.45
N GLN A 70 11.46 -2.16 -6.94
CA GLN A 70 10.38 -1.93 -5.96
C GLN A 70 9.00 -2.26 -6.53
N ALA A 71 8.72 -1.84 -7.76
CA ALA A 71 7.44 -2.10 -8.42
C ALA A 71 7.22 -3.59 -8.71
N ASP A 72 8.24 -4.26 -9.27
CA ASP A 72 8.20 -5.71 -9.52
C ASP A 72 8.02 -6.49 -8.21
N PHE A 73 8.73 -6.08 -7.14
CA PHE A 73 8.56 -6.68 -5.82
C PHE A 73 7.15 -6.47 -5.27
N PHE A 74 6.62 -5.25 -5.29
CA PHE A 74 5.25 -4.95 -4.87
C PHE A 74 4.22 -5.83 -5.62
N ILE A 75 4.31 -5.88 -6.96
CA ILE A 75 3.44 -6.69 -7.82
C ILE A 75 3.53 -8.17 -7.42
N SER A 76 4.74 -8.67 -7.13
CA SER A 76 4.94 -10.05 -6.69
C SER A 76 4.25 -10.36 -5.36
N VAL A 77 4.25 -9.40 -4.42
CA VAL A 77 3.65 -9.56 -3.09
C VAL A 77 2.12 -9.53 -3.15
N VAL A 78 1.53 -8.63 -3.95
CA VAL A 78 0.07 -8.51 -4.07
C VAL A 78 -0.56 -9.56 -4.99
N LYS A 79 0.25 -10.31 -5.74
CA LYS A 79 -0.24 -11.34 -6.66
C LYS A 79 -1.03 -12.42 -5.91
N GLY A 80 -2.26 -12.67 -6.37
CA GLY A 80 -3.16 -13.67 -5.77
C GLY A 80 -3.98 -13.14 -4.59
N PHE A 81 -3.84 -11.86 -4.24
CA PHE A 81 -4.66 -11.19 -3.24
C PHE A 81 -5.70 -10.28 -3.90
N ASP A 82 -6.89 -10.24 -3.31
CA ASP A 82 -8.04 -9.54 -3.86
C ASP A 82 -8.10 -8.08 -3.38
N PHE A 83 -7.05 -7.32 -3.73
CA PHE A 83 -7.01 -5.87 -3.53
C PHE A 83 -7.73 -5.15 -4.67
N HIS A 84 -8.52 -4.12 -4.36
CA HIS A 84 -9.29 -3.33 -5.31
C HIS A 84 -8.48 -2.19 -5.93
N PHE A 85 -7.58 -1.59 -5.15
CA PHE A 85 -6.70 -0.51 -5.57
C PHE A 85 -5.36 -0.59 -4.86
N TYR A 86 -4.41 0.20 -5.35
CA TYR A 86 -3.09 0.33 -4.74
C TYR A 86 -2.81 1.77 -4.33
N ALA A 87 -1.85 1.96 -3.44
CA ALA A 87 -1.33 3.27 -3.09
C ALA A 87 0.21 3.25 -3.10
N LEU A 88 0.80 4.30 -3.65
CA LEU A 88 2.22 4.59 -3.48
C LEU A 88 2.36 5.60 -2.35
N ASP A 89 3.06 5.21 -1.29
CA ASP A 89 3.40 6.05 -0.16
C ASP A 89 4.74 6.73 -0.45
N TYR A 90 4.67 8.04 -0.70
CA TYR A 90 5.76 8.94 -1.07
C TYR A 90 5.97 9.98 0.04
N GLU A 91 6.90 9.70 0.95
CA GLU A 91 7.15 10.53 2.12
C GLU A 91 8.66 10.72 2.38
N GLY A 92 9.00 11.75 3.15
CA GLY A 92 10.40 12.11 3.44
C GLY A 92 11.08 11.26 4.51
N THR A 93 10.36 10.46 5.29
CA THR A 93 10.93 9.71 6.42
C THR A 93 11.86 8.60 5.93
N GLY A 94 13.17 8.83 6.02
CA GLY A 94 14.19 7.91 5.49
C GLY A 94 14.32 7.97 3.97
N ASN A 95 13.91 9.08 3.35
CA ASN A 95 14.06 9.37 1.93
C ASN A 95 14.63 10.79 1.73
N THR A 96 15.22 11.02 0.56
CA THR A 96 15.55 12.38 0.09
C THR A 96 14.48 12.83 -0.89
N LEU A 97 13.75 13.89 -0.54
CA LEU A 97 12.70 14.45 -1.41
C LEU A 97 13.33 15.40 -2.44
N ASP A 98 13.64 14.87 -3.63
CA ASP A 98 14.14 15.62 -4.76
C ASP A 98 13.39 15.26 -6.07
N ALA A 99 13.77 15.92 -7.17
CA ALA A 99 13.18 15.68 -8.48
C ALA A 99 13.41 14.24 -8.97
N THR A 100 14.50 13.59 -8.56
CA THR A 100 14.79 12.19 -8.92
C THR A 100 13.80 11.26 -8.23
N PHE A 101 13.53 11.49 -6.94
CA PHE A 101 12.58 10.68 -6.19
C PHE A 101 11.14 10.88 -6.67
N ALA A 102 10.77 12.10 -7.06
CA ALA A 102 9.47 12.37 -7.70
C ALA A 102 9.33 11.64 -9.05
N ASP A 103 10.38 11.64 -9.89
CA ASP A 103 10.40 10.89 -11.15
C ASP A 103 10.32 9.37 -10.93
N MET A 104 10.98 8.85 -9.89
CA MET A 104 10.85 7.44 -9.47
C MET A 104 9.41 7.10 -9.10
N ALA A 105 8.74 7.96 -8.31
CA ALA A 105 7.35 7.75 -7.93
C ALA A 105 6.41 7.72 -9.15
N HIS A 106 6.60 8.66 -10.08
CA HIS A 106 5.84 8.70 -11.33
C HIS A 106 6.02 7.42 -12.17
N LYS A 107 7.27 7.00 -12.39
CA LYS A 107 7.59 5.76 -13.13
C LYS A 107 7.01 4.52 -12.45
N TRP A 108 7.09 4.45 -11.13
CA TRP A 108 6.53 3.36 -10.35
C TRP A 108 5.01 3.26 -10.53
N ILE A 109 4.30 4.39 -10.42
CA ILE A 109 2.84 4.45 -10.59
C ILE A 109 2.44 3.97 -11.99
N ASP A 110 3.03 4.55 -13.04
CA ASP A 110 2.72 4.22 -14.43
C ASP A 110 2.95 2.73 -14.70
N TYR A 111 4.07 2.19 -14.22
CA TYR A 111 4.42 0.78 -14.40
C TYR A 111 3.44 -0.15 -13.68
N VAL A 112 3.10 0.14 -12.42
CA VAL A 112 2.15 -0.70 -11.65
C VAL A 112 0.75 -0.65 -12.25
N VAL A 113 0.28 0.52 -12.68
CA VAL A 113 -1.00 0.65 -13.40
C VAL A 113 -0.97 -0.19 -14.68
N ALA A 114 0.08 -0.06 -15.50
CA ALA A 114 0.20 -0.79 -16.76
C ALA A 114 0.26 -2.32 -16.57
N LYS A 115 0.91 -2.80 -15.51
CA LYS A 115 1.08 -4.24 -15.25
C LYS A 115 -0.12 -4.91 -14.57
N THR A 116 -0.90 -4.16 -13.81
CA THR A 116 -1.96 -4.73 -12.96
C THR A 116 -3.37 -4.33 -13.40
N GLY A 117 -3.50 -3.26 -14.19
CA GLY A 117 -4.78 -2.66 -14.56
C GLY A 117 -5.53 -2.02 -13.38
N LYS A 118 -4.92 -1.95 -12.19
CA LYS A 118 -5.53 -1.36 -11.00
C LYS A 118 -5.12 0.10 -10.84
N PRO A 119 -6.03 0.96 -10.38
CA PRO A 119 -5.68 2.34 -10.07
C PRO A 119 -4.69 2.39 -8.90
N VAL A 120 -3.78 3.36 -8.97
CA VAL A 120 -2.80 3.64 -7.92
C VAL A 120 -3.06 5.06 -7.41
N LEU A 121 -3.27 5.18 -6.09
CA LEU A 121 -3.33 6.46 -5.39
C LEU A 121 -1.90 6.91 -5.05
N LEU A 122 -1.65 8.21 -5.05
CA LEU A 122 -0.44 8.78 -4.46
C LEU A 122 -0.79 9.29 -3.06
N TYR A 123 -0.09 8.80 -2.04
CA TYR A 123 -0.14 9.31 -0.68
C TYR A 123 1.14 10.09 -0.38
N THR A 124 0.99 11.27 0.23
CA THR A 124 2.09 12.17 0.63
C THR A 124 1.57 13.18 1.65
N ASN A 125 2.46 13.92 2.31
CA ASN A 125 2.15 14.89 3.38
C ASN A 125 2.17 16.37 2.94
#